data_AF-A0A520HYW2-F1
#
_entry.id   AF-A0A520HYW2-F1
#
_cell.length_a   1.000
_cell.length_b   1.000
_cell.length_c   1.000
_cell.angle_alpha   90.00
_cell.angle_beta   90.00
_cell.angle_gamma   90.00
#
_symmetry.space_group_name_H-M   'P 1'
#
loop_
_entity.id
_entity.type
_entity.pdbx_description
1 polymer ?
#
loop_
_entity_poly.entity_id
_entity_poly.type
_entity_poly.pdbx_seq_one_letter_code
_entity_poly.pdbx_strand_id
1 'polypeptide(L)'
;MPHADGTVSITVNGEHKRVAAGMTIAQLASELGLVPEKIAVERNLEVVPRSTLAQVVVDDGDDLEIVHFVGGGDHVTAIDEDRWTVAGRSFRSRLIVGTGKYKDFAQNAAALEASGAEIVTVAVRRVNVSDRNAPMLTDFIDPK
;
A
#
# COMPACT_ATOMS: atom_id res chain seq x y z
N MET A 1 -0.91 0.62 -32.48
CA MET A 1 -1.81 0.14 -33.56
C MET A 1 -1.74 -1.37 -33.55
N PRO A 2 -2.87 -2.10 -33.66
CA PRO A 2 -2.83 -3.56 -33.65
C PRO A 2 -1.97 -4.11 -34.79
N HIS A 3 -1.27 -5.21 -34.51
CA HIS A 3 -0.51 -5.95 -35.50
C HIS A 3 -1.46 -6.64 -36.50
N ALA A 4 -0.90 -7.14 -37.62
CA ALA A 4 -1.67 -7.73 -38.72
C ALA A 4 -2.53 -8.96 -38.32
N ASP A 5 -2.21 -9.60 -37.21
CA ASP A 5 -2.94 -10.73 -36.61
C ASP A 5 -3.93 -10.33 -35.50
N GLY A 6 -4.20 -9.03 -35.35
CA GLY A 6 -5.21 -8.52 -34.42
C GLY A 6 -4.78 -8.50 -32.95
N THR A 7 -3.48 -8.61 -32.66
CA THR A 7 -2.95 -8.48 -31.29
C THR A 7 -2.18 -7.18 -31.11
N VAL A 8 -1.90 -6.84 -29.85
CA VAL A 8 -0.93 -5.81 -29.45
C VAL A 8 0.21 -6.46 -28.67
N SER A 9 1.39 -5.84 -28.69
CA SER A 9 2.56 -6.27 -27.91
C SER A 9 2.73 -5.36 -26.70
N ILE A 10 2.89 -5.96 -25.52
CA ILE A 10 3.03 -5.24 -24.25
C ILE A 10 4.12 -5.86 -23.39
N THR A 11 4.50 -5.15 -22.34
CA THR A 11 5.30 -5.68 -21.23
C THR A 11 4.42 -5.71 -19.98
N VAL A 12 4.46 -6.82 -19.24
CA VAL A 12 3.76 -6.98 -17.96
C VAL A 12 4.75 -7.49 -16.94
N ASN A 13 5.03 -6.71 -15.90
CA ASN A 13 6.01 -7.03 -14.86
C ASN A 13 7.38 -7.41 -15.41
N GLY A 14 7.84 -6.69 -16.44
CA GLY A 14 9.09 -6.96 -17.16
C GLY A 14 9.02 -8.13 -18.17
N GLU A 15 7.91 -8.84 -18.30
CA GLU A 15 7.73 -9.92 -19.29
C GLU A 15 6.99 -9.44 -20.54
N HIS A 16 7.56 -9.67 -21.72
CA HIS A 16 6.87 -9.42 -22.98
C HIS A 16 5.69 -10.38 -23.20
N LYS A 17 4.54 -9.84 -23.58
CA LYS A 17 3.33 -10.59 -23.91
C LYS A 17 2.65 -10.05 -25.17
N ARG A 18 1.91 -10.94 -25.86
CA ARG A 18 0.99 -10.57 -26.94
C ARG A 18 -0.43 -10.86 -26.49
N VAL A 19 -1.30 -9.86 -26.62
CA VAL A 19 -2.70 -9.95 -26.17
C VAL A 19 -3.63 -9.43 -27.26
N ALA A 20 -4.87 -9.91 -27.27
CA ALA A 20 -5.85 -9.47 -28.26
C ALA A 20 -6.06 -7.95 -28.21
N ALA A 21 -6.11 -7.30 -29.37
CA ALA A 21 -6.40 -5.88 -29.44
C ALA A 21 -7.81 -5.57 -28.90
N GLY A 22 -7.96 -4.44 -28.21
CA GLY A 22 -9.24 -4.05 -27.59
C GLY A 22 -9.50 -4.69 -26.22
N MET A 23 -8.56 -5.49 -25.72
CA MET A 23 -8.62 -6.03 -24.36
C MET A 23 -8.44 -4.92 -23.32
N THR A 24 -9.27 -4.94 -22.29
CA THR A 24 -9.17 -4.02 -21.14
C THR A 24 -8.17 -4.56 -20.11
N ILE A 25 -7.66 -3.68 -19.25
CA ILE A 25 -6.75 -4.08 -18.16
C ILE A 25 -7.42 -5.11 -17.24
N ALA A 26 -8.71 -4.99 -16.95
CA ALA A 26 -9.45 -5.97 -16.14
C ALA A 26 -9.54 -7.35 -16.82
N GLN A 27 -9.73 -7.39 -18.15
CA GLN A 27 -9.74 -8.63 -18.91
C GLN A 27 -8.34 -9.28 -18.94
N LEU A 28 -7.30 -8.48 -19.17
CA LEU A 28 -5.91 -8.94 -19.10
C LEU A 28 -5.59 -9.55 -17.72
N ALA A 29 -5.93 -8.85 -16.64
CA ALA A 29 -5.75 -9.36 -15.28
C ALA A 29 -6.46 -10.71 -15.08
N SER A 30 -7.70 -10.84 -15.56
CA SER A 30 -8.46 -12.09 -15.46
C SER A 30 -7.83 -13.23 -16.25
N GLU A 31 -7.29 -12.96 -17.44
CA GLU A 31 -6.58 -13.94 -18.28
C GLU A 31 -5.27 -14.42 -17.61
N LEU A 32 -4.59 -13.54 -16.90
CA LEU A 32 -3.42 -13.86 -16.08
C LEU A 32 -3.76 -14.62 -14.78
N GLY A 33 -5.04 -14.95 -14.55
CA GLY A 33 -5.51 -15.63 -13.35
C GLY A 33 -5.60 -14.75 -12.11
N LEU A 34 -5.59 -13.43 -12.28
CA LEU A 34 -5.71 -12.44 -11.21
C LEU A 34 -7.16 -11.97 -11.07
N VAL A 35 -7.48 -11.44 -9.89
CA VAL A 35 -8.79 -10.85 -9.60
C VAL A 35 -8.64 -9.33 -9.70
N PRO A 36 -9.26 -8.65 -10.70
CA PRO A 36 -9.09 -7.20 -10.92
C PRO A 36 -9.35 -6.33 -9.68
N GLU A 37 -10.25 -6.77 -8.80
CA GLU A 37 -10.58 -6.05 -7.57
C GLU A 37 -9.49 -6.13 -6.50
N LYS A 38 -8.55 -7.09 -6.61
CA LYS A 38 -7.49 -7.40 -5.63
C LYS A 38 -6.09 -6.99 -6.10
N ILE A 39 -5.99 -6.25 -7.20
CA ILE A 39 -4.72 -5.79 -7.77
C ILE A 39 -4.68 -4.25 -7.83
N ALA A 40 -3.47 -3.72 -7.92
CA ALA A 40 -3.19 -2.38 -8.39
C ALA A 40 -2.38 -2.49 -9.69
N VAL A 41 -2.66 -1.58 -10.63
CA VAL A 41 -2.01 -1.54 -11.93
C VAL A 41 -1.43 -0.16 -12.16
N GLU A 42 -0.15 -0.13 -12.49
CA GLU A 42 0.52 1.02 -13.10
C GLU A 42 0.63 0.76 -14.60
N ARG A 43 0.37 1.80 -15.41
CA ARG A 43 0.54 1.79 -16.86
C ARG A 43 1.46 2.93 -17.23
N ASN A 44 2.60 2.63 -17.84
CA ASN A 44 3.56 3.62 -18.34
C ASN A 44 3.93 4.67 -17.27
N LEU A 45 4.25 4.23 -16.04
CA LEU A 45 4.59 5.08 -14.88
C LEU A 45 3.40 5.85 -14.24
N GLU A 46 2.16 5.57 -14.65
CA GLU A 46 0.96 6.17 -14.07
C GLU A 46 0.03 5.12 -13.46
N VAL A 47 -0.34 5.31 -12.19
CA VAL A 47 -1.28 4.40 -11.49
C VAL A 47 -2.67 4.54 -12.10
N VAL A 48 -3.22 3.43 -12.61
CA VAL A 48 -4.58 3.38 -13.14
C VAL A 48 -5.57 3.21 -11.98
N PRO A 49 -6.54 4.13 -11.82
CA PRO A 49 -7.56 3.98 -10.78
C PRO A 49 -8.28 2.63 -10.88
N ARG A 50 -8.40 1.91 -9.76
CA ARG A 50 -9.00 0.56 -9.75
C ARG A 50 -10.42 0.52 -10.34
N SER A 51 -11.20 1.59 -10.19
CA SER A 51 -12.56 1.70 -10.75
C SER A 51 -12.60 1.83 -12.27
N THR A 52 -11.46 2.14 -12.91
CA THR A 52 -11.37 2.36 -14.37
C THR A 52 -10.77 1.17 -15.13
N LEU A 53 -10.34 0.10 -14.44
CA LEU A 53 -9.65 -1.04 -15.07
C LEU A 53 -10.50 -1.77 -16.12
N ALA A 54 -11.84 -1.74 -15.99
CA ALA A 54 -12.77 -2.36 -16.93
C ALA A 54 -13.02 -1.51 -18.19
N GLN A 55 -12.53 -0.27 -18.22
CA GLN A 55 -12.73 0.69 -19.31
C GLN A 55 -11.43 1.00 -20.03
N VAL A 56 -10.29 0.95 -19.34
CA VAL A 56 -8.99 1.22 -19.94
C VAL A 56 -8.57 0.05 -20.81
N VAL A 57 -8.49 0.30 -22.11
CA VAL A 57 -7.97 -0.63 -23.12
C VAL A 57 -6.45 -0.61 -23.10
N VAL A 58 -5.87 -1.80 -23.22
CA VAL A 58 -4.43 -2.00 -23.38
C VAL A 58 -4.03 -1.61 -24.81
N ASP A 59 -3.06 -0.72 -24.93
CA ASP A 59 -2.51 -0.30 -26.21
C ASP A 59 -1.18 -0.99 -26.51
N ASP A 60 -0.86 -1.02 -27.81
CA ASP A 60 0.41 -1.51 -28.30
C ASP A 60 1.58 -0.70 -27.75
N GLY A 61 2.57 -1.40 -27.19
CA GLY A 61 3.74 -0.83 -26.55
C GLY A 61 3.55 -0.47 -25.08
N ASP A 62 2.39 -0.75 -24.47
CA ASP A 62 2.20 -0.49 -23.04
C ASP A 62 3.17 -1.30 -22.17
N ASP A 63 3.67 -0.64 -21.13
CA ASP A 63 4.39 -1.25 -20.02
C ASP A 63 3.50 -1.20 -18.76
N LEU A 64 3.14 -2.38 -18.26
CA LEU A 64 2.20 -2.56 -17.16
C LEU A 64 2.90 -3.20 -15.96
N GLU A 65 2.79 -2.57 -14.81
CA GLU A 65 3.18 -3.17 -13.53
C GLU A 65 1.93 -3.51 -12.72
N ILE A 66 1.76 -4.80 -12.45
CA ILE A 66 0.60 -5.38 -11.77
C ILE A 66 1.07 -5.97 -10.45
N VAL A 67 0.58 -5.41 -9.35
CA VAL A 67 0.85 -5.89 -8.00
C VAL A 67 -0.43 -6.36 -7.33
N HIS A 68 -0.32 -7.41 -6.53
CA HIS A 68 -1.39 -7.86 -5.65
C HIS A 68 -1.14 -7.40 -4.21
N PHE A 69 -2.21 -7.15 -3.47
CA PHE A 69 -2.08 -6.84 -2.06
C PHE A 69 -1.79 -8.13 -1.27
N VAL A 70 -0.61 -8.22 -0.66
CA VAL A 70 -0.30 -9.22 0.35
C VAL A 70 -0.76 -8.72 1.72
N GLY A 71 -1.83 -9.30 2.24
CA GLY A 71 -2.26 -9.08 3.63
C GLY A 71 -1.47 -9.98 4.57
N GLY A 72 -0.66 -9.40 5.45
CA GLY A 72 -0.12 -10.10 6.63
C GLY A 72 -1.06 -9.92 7.82
N GLY A 73 -1.23 -10.97 8.65
CA GLY A 73 -1.91 -10.84 9.95
C GLY A 73 -2.81 -11.99 10.41
N ASP A 74 -3.03 -13.04 9.60
CA ASP A 74 -3.90 -14.15 10.01
C ASP A 74 -3.31 -15.52 9.69
N HIS A 75 -2.19 -15.84 10.33
CA HIS A 75 -1.87 -17.23 10.62
C HIS A 75 -1.91 -17.42 12.12
N VAL A 76 -3.01 -17.98 12.61
CA VAL A 76 -3.04 -18.72 13.88
C VAL A 76 -2.26 -20.02 13.67
N THR A 77 -0.97 -19.91 13.34
CA THR A 77 -0.02 -20.97 13.68
C THR A 77 0.20 -20.86 15.18
N ALA A 78 0.17 -22.01 15.87
CA ALA A 78 0.48 -22.07 17.28
C ALA A 78 1.73 -21.23 17.54
N ILE A 79 1.55 -20.19 18.36
CA ILE A 79 2.61 -19.27 18.76
C ILE A 79 3.55 -20.13 19.59
N ASP A 80 4.54 -20.75 18.94
CA ASP A 80 5.83 -20.99 19.57
C ASP A 80 6.28 -19.65 20.17
N GLU A 81 7.08 -19.64 21.22
CA GLU A 81 7.45 -18.45 22.00
C GLU A 81 8.25 -17.41 21.18
N ASP A 82 7.70 -16.92 20.07
CA ASP A 82 8.28 -16.00 19.12
C ASP A 82 8.22 -14.60 19.72
N ARG A 83 9.10 -14.40 20.68
CA ARG A 83 9.27 -13.14 21.39
C ARG A 83 10.31 -12.31 20.68
N TRP A 84 10.04 -11.02 20.57
CA TRP A 84 11.02 -10.04 20.12
C TRP A 84 11.56 -9.27 21.31
N THR A 85 12.89 -9.26 21.51
CA THR A 85 13.53 -8.54 22.61
C THR A 85 14.31 -7.35 22.11
N VAL A 86 14.04 -6.16 22.67
CA VAL A 86 14.74 -4.91 22.37
C VAL A 86 15.12 -4.24 23.68
N ALA A 87 16.40 -3.91 23.84
CA ALA A 87 16.93 -3.24 25.04
C ALA A 87 16.48 -3.90 26.37
N GLY A 88 16.45 -5.23 26.41
CA GLY A 88 16.06 -6.00 27.60
C GLY A 88 14.55 -6.12 27.86
N ARG A 89 13.69 -5.58 26.98
CA ARG A 89 12.23 -5.76 27.04
C ARG A 89 11.78 -6.72 25.96
N SER A 90 10.99 -7.73 26.33
CA SER A 90 10.53 -8.78 25.42
C SER A 90 9.03 -8.66 25.14
N PHE A 91 8.68 -8.58 23.86
CA PHE A 91 7.34 -8.43 23.32
C PHE A 91 6.90 -9.73 22.65
N ARG A 92 5.61 -10.02 22.71
CA ARG A 92 4.92 -11.11 22.02
C ARG A 92 4.29 -10.63 20.71
N SER A 93 4.03 -9.33 20.59
CA SER A 93 3.52 -8.70 19.37
C SER A 93 4.61 -7.91 18.66
N ARG A 94 4.78 -8.15 17.35
CA ARG A 94 5.63 -7.34 16.46
C ARG A 94 4.87 -6.23 15.75
N LEU A 95 3.56 -6.10 16.01
CA LEU A 95 2.77 -4.98 15.52
C LEU A 95 3.11 -3.73 16.32
N ILE A 96 3.52 -2.68 15.63
CA ILE A 96 3.80 -1.37 16.22
C ILE A 96 2.75 -0.39 15.70
N VAL A 97 2.02 0.26 16.61
CA VAL A 97 0.93 1.19 16.26
C VAL A 97 1.38 2.64 16.46
N GLY A 98 1.12 3.51 15.49
CA GLY A 98 1.35 4.94 15.66
C GLY A 98 0.17 5.61 16.36
N THR A 99 0.38 6.68 17.12
CA THR A 99 -0.71 7.36 17.87
C THR A 99 -1.36 8.53 17.12
N GLY A 100 -1.08 8.71 15.83
CA GLY A 100 -1.61 9.82 15.01
C GLY A 100 -2.95 9.49 14.34
N LYS A 101 -3.66 10.52 13.89
CA LYS A 101 -4.86 10.43 13.01
C LYS A 101 -6.09 9.69 13.57
N TYR A 102 -6.11 9.31 14.85
CA TYR A 102 -7.34 8.88 15.53
C TYR A 102 -8.28 10.05 15.77
N LYS A 103 -9.59 9.77 15.79
CA LYS A 103 -10.62 10.77 16.09
C LYS A 103 -10.43 11.39 17.48
N ASP A 104 -10.08 10.56 18.45
CA ASP A 104 -9.84 10.94 19.84
C ASP A 104 -8.94 9.91 20.55
N PHE A 105 -8.53 10.23 21.79
CA PHE A 105 -7.65 9.35 22.59
C PHE A 105 -8.33 8.05 23.04
N ALA A 106 -9.66 8.05 23.22
CA ALA A 106 -10.39 6.85 23.60
C ALA A 106 -10.38 5.83 22.45
N GLN A 107 -10.58 6.30 21.21
CA GLN A 107 -10.49 5.48 20.01
C GLN A 107 -9.07 4.94 19.80
N ASN A 108 -8.04 5.75 20.03
CA ASN A 108 -6.65 5.28 19.98
C ASN A 108 -6.41 4.14 21.00
N ALA A 109 -6.82 4.32 22.25
CA ALA A 109 -6.68 3.30 23.28
C ALA A 109 -7.43 2.00 22.93
N ALA A 110 -8.67 2.12 22.45
CA ALA A 110 -9.46 0.97 22.00
C ALA A 110 -8.81 0.25 20.81
N ALA A 111 -8.23 0.99 19.85
CA ALA A 111 -7.52 0.40 18.73
C ALA A 111 -6.23 -0.32 19.17
N LEU A 112 -5.48 0.26 20.11
CA LEU A 112 -4.30 -0.38 20.70
C LEU A 112 -4.67 -1.72 21.35
N GLU A 113 -5.70 -1.73 22.21
CA GLU A 113 -6.17 -2.93 22.89
C GLU A 113 -6.64 -3.99 21.90
N ALA A 114 -7.51 -3.61 20.95
CA ALA A 114 -8.04 -4.52 19.95
C ALA A 114 -6.95 -5.10 19.03
N SER A 115 -5.90 -4.34 18.75
CA SER A 115 -4.78 -4.77 17.90
C SER A 115 -3.82 -5.74 18.59
N GLY A 116 -3.82 -5.81 19.93
CA GLY A 116 -2.84 -6.59 20.70
C GLY A 116 -1.40 -6.06 20.55
N ALA A 117 -1.19 -4.85 20.03
CA ALA A 117 0.13 -4.24 19.94
C ALA A 117 0.66 -3.90 21.34
N GLU A 118 1.93 -4.20 21.57
CA GLU A 118 2.61 -3.94 22.85
C GLU A 118 3.56 -2.73 22.75
N ILE A 119 3.66 -2.13 21.57
CA ILE A 119 4.53 -0.99 21.27
C ILE A 119 3.71 0.08 20.52
N VAL A 120 3.81 1.31 21.00
CA VAL A 120 3.28 2.50 20.33
C VAL A 120 4.39 3.46 19.93
N THR A 121 4.23 4.17 18.82
CA THR A 121 5.11 5.30 18.46
C THR A 121 4.49 6.62 18.86
N VAL A 122 5.32 7.52 19.37
CA VAL A 122 4.92 8.90 19.70
C VAL A 122 5.81 9.88 18.96
N ALA A 123 5.21 10.90 18.37
CA ALA A 123 5.95 12.01 17.79
C ALA A 123 6.30 13.02 18.88
N VAL A 124 7.60 13.28 19.08
CA VAL A 124 8.09 14.31 20.00
C VAL A 124 8.64 15.46 19.18
N ARG A 125 8.20 16.69 19.49
CA ARG A 125 8.74 17.91 18.88
C ARG A 125 9.57 18.68 19.89
N ARG A 126 10.70 19.25 19.44
CA ARG A 126 11.45 20.23 20.25
C ARG A 126 10.60 21.48 20.39
N VAL A 127 10.57 22.03 21.60
CA VAL A 127 9.96 23.33 21.88
C VAL A 127 11.06 24.39 21.95
N ASN A 128 10.79 25.59 21.45
CA ASN A 128 11.72 26.71 21.61
C ASN A 128 11.63 27.23 23.04
N VAL A 129 12.55 26.78 23.90
CA VAL A 129 12.56 27.12 25.33
C VAL A 129 13.05 28.56 25.57
N SER A 130 14.00 29.03 24.76
CA SER A 130 14.64 30.34 24.93
C SER A 130 13.89 31.49 24.24
N ASP A 131 13.18 31.21 23.15
CA ASP A 131 12.36 32.18 22.44
C ASP A 131 11.04 31.52 21.99
N ARG A 132 9.98 31.78 22.75
CA ARG A 132 8.64 31.22 22.51
C ARG A 132 7.99 31.74 21.22
N ASN A 133 8.52 32.81 20.62
CA ASN A 133 7.99 33.42 19.40
C ASN A 133 8.73 32.96 18.13
N ALA A 134 9.81 32.19 18.27
CA ALA A 134 10.54 31.68 17.13
C ALA A 134 9.64 30.71 16.32
N PRO A 135 9.64 30.83 14.98
CA PRO A 135 8.62 30.20 14.15
C PRO A 135 8.75 28.67 14.12
N MET A 136 7.60 28.00 14.04
CA MET A 136 7.44 26.55 14.01
C MET A 136 7.35 26.04 12.58
N LEU A 137 7.70 24.77 12.35
CA LEU A 137 7.58 24.13 11.03
C LEU A 137 6.14 24.18 10.48
N THR A 138 5.14 24.14 11.37
CA THR A 138 3.71 24.26 11.04
C THR A 138 3.30 25.64 10.53
N ASP A 139 4.13 26.67 10.74
CA ASP A 139 3.88 28.02 10.23
C ASP A 139 4.21 28.10 8.73
N PHE A 140 4.99 27.15 8.21
CA PHE A 140 5.45 27.12 6.82
C PHE A 140 4.95 25.92 6.02
N ILE A 141 4.51 24.85 6.70
CA ILE A 141 3.97 23.65 6.06
C ILE A 141 2.61 23.35 6.69
N ASP A 142 1.54 23.61 5.94
CA ASP A 142 0.17 23.22 6.31
C ASP A 142 0.07 21.69 6.20
N PRO A 143 -0.23 20.95 7.28
CA PRO A 143 -0.24 19.48 7.28
C PRO A 143 -1.45 18.85 6.56
N LYS A 144 -2.10 19.57 5.65
CA LYS A 144 -3.19 19.06 4.80
C LYS A 144 -2.67 18.18 3.67
#